data_AF-A0A0F9FVJ0-F1
#
_entry.id   AF-A0A0F9FVJ0-F1
#
_cell.length_a   1.000
_cell.length_b   1.000
_cell.length_c   1.000
_cell.angle_alpha   90.00
_cell.angle_beta   90.00
_cell.angle_gamma   90.00
#
_symmetry.space_group_name_H-M   'P 1'
#
loop_
_entity.id
_entity.type
_entity.pdbx_description
1 polymer ?
#
loop_
_entity_poly.entity_id
_entity_poly.type
_entity_poly.pdbx_seq_one_letter_code
_entity_poly.pdbx_strand_id
1 'polypeptide(L)' 'MRQIEVMQSGSPVTIADDIPAKIAAISIDGHCHITYLCVWWSGSTRTEAWVEEFEVTRADDTRDMTVGFRQG' A
#
# COMPACT_ATOMS: atom_id res chain seq x y z
N MET A 1 11.90 -12.11 -16.56
CA MET A 1 11.66 -11.75 -15.15
C MET A 1 10.61 -10.65 -15.16
N ARG A 2 9.46 -10.84 -14.51
CA ARG A 2 8.43 -9.78 -14.43
C ARG A 2 8.77 -8.92 -13.21
N GLN A 3 8.68 -7.62 -13.33
CA GLN A 3 8.90 -6.68 -12.24
C GLN A 3 7.71 -5.74 -12.17
N ILE A 4 7.36 -5.31 -10.96
CA ILE A 4 6.39 -4.26 -10.71
C ILE A 4 6.95 -3.30 -9.67
N GLU A 5 6.52 -2.05 -9.75
CA GLU A 5 6.79 -1.03 -8.75
C GLU A 5 5.59 -0.92 -7.81
N VAL A 6 5.85 -0.89 -6.51
CA VAL A 6 4.81 -0.75 -5.49
C VAL A 6 5.27 0.22 -4.41
N MET A 7 4.33 0.91 -3.78
CA MET A 7 4.61 1.67 -2.57
C MET A 7 5.09 0.74 -1.45
N GLN A 8 6.17 1.12 -0.78
CA GLN A 8 6.85 0.32 0.24
C GLN A 8 6.05 0.30 1.55
N SER A 9 6.09 -0.83 2.27
CA SER A 9 5.60 -0.91 3.65
C SER A 9 6.30 0.12 4.54
N GLY A 10 5.54 0.76 5.43
CA GLY A 10 5.95 1.84 6.30
C GLY A 10 5.74 3.23 5.70
N SER A 11 5.52 3.31 4.39
CA SER A 11 5.28 4.59 3.70
C SER A 11 4.01 5.27 4.20
N PRO A 12 4.04 6.60 4.41
CA PRO A 12 2.84 7.38 4.68
C PRO A 12 2.00 7.51 3.42
N VAL A 13 0.68 7.41 3.57
CA VAL A 13 -0.30 7.56 2.48
C VAL A 13 -1.56 8.22 3.02
N THR A 14 -2.44 8.67 2.12
CA THR A 14 -3.80 9.09 2.45
C THR A 14 -4.78 8.11 1.80
N ILE A 15 -5.74 7.59 2.56
CA ILE A 15 -6.82 6.72 2.04
C ILE A 15 -8.13 7.50 1.97
N ALA A 16 -8.96 7.21 0.98
CA ALA A 16 -10.28 7.84 0.80
C ALA A 16 -10.26 9.38 0.87
N ASP A 17 -9.25 9.99 0.26
CA ASP A 17 -8.99 11.43 0.15
C ASP A 17 -8.63 12.20 1.42
N ASP A 18 -8.92 11.70 2.63
CA ASP A 18 -8.74 12.49 3.85
C ASP A 18 -8.22 11.74 5.09
N ILE A 19 -7.97 10.43 5.02
CA ILE A 19 -7.49 9.65 6.17
C ILE A 19 -5.98 9.42 6.07
N PRO A 20 -5.14 10.05 6.92
CA PRO A 20 -3.71 9.78 6.96
C PRO A 20 -3.45 8.37 7.51
N ALA A 21 -2.73 7.56 6.76
CA ALA A 21 -2.44 6.17 7.06
C ALA A 21 -0.98 5.80 6.78
N LYS A 22 -0.60 4.57 7.12
CA LYS A 22 0.65 3.94 6.70
C LYS A 22 0.39 2.58 6.06
N ILE A 23 1.16 2.24 5.04
CA ILE A 23 1.14 0.90 4.45
C ILE A 23 1.77 -0.09 5.44
N ALA A 24 1.03 -1.08 5.91
CA ALA A 24 1.57 -2.13 6.77
C ALA A 24 1.98 -3.38 5.97
N ALA A 25 1.23 -3.71 4.93
CA ALA A 25 1.51 -4.85 4.06
C ALA A 25 1.06 -4.56 2.62
N ILE A 26 1.60 -5.34 1.69
CA ILE A 26 1.34 -5.25 0.25
C ILE A 26 0.94 -6.65 -0.20
N SER A 27 -0.18 -6.77 -0.91
CA SER A 27 -0.61 -8.02 -1.54
C SER A 27 -0.56 -7.84 -3.05
N ILE A 28 0.04 -8.81 -3.73
CA ILE A 28 0.15 -8.84 -5.18
C ILE A 28 -0.31 -10.21 -5.66
N ASP A 29 -1.34 -10.25 -6.49
CA ASP A 29 -1.91 -11.49 -7.01
C ASP A 29 -1.27 -11.96 -8.33
N GLY A 30 -1.79 -13.06 -8.89
CA GLY A 30 -1.29 -13.64 -10.14
C GLY A 30 -1.44 -12.75 -11.39
N HIS A 31 -2.30 -11.73 -11.34
CA HIS A 31 -2.49 -10.75 -12.41
C HIS A 31 -1.68 -9.47 -12.19
N CYS A 32 -0.94 -9.38 -11.09
CA CYS A 32 -0.33 -8.15 -10.57
C CYS A 32 -1.36 -7.09 -10.17
N HIS A 33 -2.53 -7.52 -9.71
CA HIS A 33 -3.42 -6.66 -8.96
C HIS A 33 -2.78 -6.37 -7.60
N ILE A 34 -2.68 -5.09 -7.24
CA ILE A 34 -2.02 -4.61 -6.03
C ILE A 34 -3.09 -4.11 -5.06
N THR A 35 -3.03 -4.59 -3.83
CA THR A 35 -3.81 -4.06 -2.70
C THR A 35 -2.89 -3.77 -1.53
N TYR A 36 -3.24 -2.75 -0.74
CA TYR A 36 -2.44 -2.29 0.39
C TYR A 36 -3.21 -2.48 1.69
N LEU A 37 -2.57 -3.06 2.69
CA LEU A 37 -3.09 -3.02 4.05
C LEU A 37 -2.69 -1.68 4.64
N CYS A 38 -3.65 -0.77 4.80
CA CYS A 38 -3.43 0.53 5.39
C CYS A 38 -3.81 0.51 6.87
N VAL A 39 -3.01 1.17 7.70
CA VAL A 39 -3.21 1.30 9.15
C VAL A 39 -3.28 2.78 9.50
N TRP A 40 -4.28 3.17 10.27
CA TRP A 40 -4.46 4.54 10.74
C TRP A 40 -5.02 4.57 12.16
N TRP A 41 -5.04 5.76 12.75
CA TRP A 41 -5.65 5.99 14.06
C TRP A 41 -7.04 6.59 13.87
N SER A 42 -8.05 5.91 14.42
CA SER A 42 -9.40 6.45 14.59
C SER A 42 -9.57 6.80 16.07
N GLY A 43 -9.25 8.06 16.40
CA GLY A 43 -9.10 8.48 17.80
C GLY A 43 -7.96 7.74 18.50
N SER A 44 -8.28 7.00 19.57
CA SER A 44 -7.32 6.15 20.31
C SER A 44 -7.25 4.71 19.82
N THR A 45 -8.05 4.34 18.80
CA THR A 45 -8.12 2.97 18.28
C THR A 45 -7.32 2.85 17.00
N ARG A 46 -6.39 1.90 16.97
CA ARG A 46 -5.68 1.54 15.74
C ARG A 46 -6.62 0.73 14.85
N THR A 47 -6.88 1.25 13.65
CA THR A 47 -7.73 0.62 12.65
C THR A 47 -6.88 0.19 11.46
N GLU A 48 -7.29 -0.88 10.78
CA GLU A 48 -6.64 -1.35 9.57
C GLU A 48 -7.65 -1.91 8.57
N ALA A 49 -7.36 -1.76 7.28
CA ALA A 49 -8.16 -2.31 6.19
C ALA A 49 -7.30 -2.52 4.94
N TRP A 50 -7.66 -3.54 4.16
CA TRP A 50 -7.17 -3.70 2.79
C TRP A 50 -7.93 -2.72 1.90
N VAL A 51 -7.19 -1.94 1.13
CA VAL A 51 -7.71 -0.96 0.18
C VAL A 51 -7.09 -1.18 -1.20
N GLU A 52 -7.83 -0.79 -2.22
CA GLU A 52 -7.40 -0.85 -3.60
C GLU A 52 -6.35 0.22 -3.91
N GLU A 53 -5.47 -0.02 -4.87
CA GLU A 53 -4.41 0.92 -5.25
C GLU A 53 -4.97 2.32 -5.60
N PHE A 54 -6.14 2.39 -6.24
CA PHE A 54 -6.77 3.67 -6.61
C PHE A 54 -7.36 4.43 -5.42
N GLU A 55 -7.56 3.79 -4.27
CA GLU A 55 -8.06 4.43 -3.04
C GLU A 55 -6.91 5.07 -2.23
N VAL A 56 -5.66 4.83 -2.65
CA VAL A 56 -4.46 5.27 -1.95
C VAL A 56 -3.81 6.43 -2.68
N THR A 57 -3.73 7.58 -2.02
CA THR A 57 -2.97 8.74 -2.47
C THR A 57 -1.60 8.79 -1.78
N ARG A 58 -0.55 9.00 -2.58
CA ARG A 58 0.82 9.15 -2.07
C ARG A 58 0.97 10.43 -1.24
N ALA A 59 1.63 10.32 -0.08
CA ALA A 59 2.15 11.47 0.65
C ALA A 59 3.58 11.81 0.21
N ASP A 60 4.10 12.97 0.61
CA ASP A 60 5.43 13.47 0.20
C ASP A 60 6.59 12.49 0.48
N ASP A 61 6.51 11.76 1.60
CA ASP A 61 7.54 10.79 2.03
C ASP A 61 7.23 9.34 1.61
N THR A 62 6.29 9.13 0.68
CA THR A 62 6.00 7.78 0.16
C THR A 62 7.22 7.25 -0.58
N ARG A 63 7.63 6.02 -0.25
CA ARG A 63 8.74 5.34 -0.92
C ARG A 63 8.24 4.21 -1.77
N ASP A 64 8.99 3.91 -2.81
CA ASP A 64 8.70 2.82 -3.72
C ASP A 64 9.75 1.71 -3.60
N MET A 65 9.32 0.52 -3.98
CA MET A 65 10.18 -0.64 -4.11
C MET A 65 9.82 -1.45 -5.34
N THR A 66 10.84 -2.06 -5.96
CA THR A 66 10.64 -2.98 -7.08
C THR A 66 10.49 -4.41 -6.56
N VAL A 67 9.41 -5.09 -6.95
CA VAL A 67 9.17 -6.50 -6.65
C VAL A 67 9.38 -7.32 -7.92
N GLY A 68 10.32 -8.27 -7.85
CA GLY A 68 10.65 -9.17 -8.96
C GLY A 68 10.02 -10.56 -8.80
N PHE A 69 9.38 -11.04 -9.86
CA PHE A 69 8.83 -12.39 -9.94
C PHE A 69 9.69 -13.29 -10.82
N ARG A 70 10.15 -14.40 -10.25
CA ARG A 70 10.77 -15.50 -11.00
C ARG A 70 9.66 -16.37 -11.57
N GLN A 71 9.49 -16.38 -12.89
CA GLN A 71 8.65 -17.38 -13.55
C GLN A 71 9.36 -18.74 -13.45
N GLY A 72 8.63 -19.74 -12.96
CA GLY A 72 9.08 -21.13 -12.87
C GLY A 72 8.99 -21.87 -14.19
#